data_AF-A0AAV5TTG2-F1
#
_entry.id   AF-A0AAV5TTG2-F1
#
_cell.length_a   1.000
_cell.length_b   1.000
_cell.length_c   1.000
_cell.angle_alpha   90.00
_cell.angle_beta   90.00
_cell.angle_gamma   90.00
#
_symmetry.space_group_name_H-M   'P 1'
#
loop_
_entity.id
_entity.type
_entity.pdbx_description
1 polymer ?
#
loop_
_entity_poly.entity_id
_entity_poly.type
_entity_poly.pdbx_seq_one_letter_code
_entity_poly.pdbx_strand_id
1 'polypeptide(L)'
;LPVKKASSETVKEGEKAYPTTALGYSAHFERQHKSSLKSSGLYLMCSCGEEVRSSVAIPVTARWYIRKMCDGTQFTLHKLSEKTHSTPQCILCETYLPTVRCYAEHLQKLHNSSLRANGIYLICSCGQEVRSHWYNPDHAKKCDGTQFTLHKLSKEIPTTPRCVQCEFYPTTALGYAYHIKRHKSTLIAKGIYLICSCGLEVCSPNIDSTHNKKCSGTHFTLHKLADK
;
A
#
# COMPACT_ATOMS: atom_id res chain seq x y z
N LEU A 1 -17.29 -24.26 23.06
CA LEU A 1 -17.66 -24.85 21.76
C LEU A 1 -16.42 -24.85 20.87
N PRO A 2 -15.89 -25.99 20.43
CA PRO A 2 -14.70 -26.01 19.58
C PRO A 2 -15.06 -25.56 18.16
N VAL A 3 -14.28 -24.62 17.62
CA VAL A 3 -14.38 -24.13 16.24
C VAL A 3 -13.84 -25.23 15.31
N LYS A 4 -14.73 -25.88 14.56
CA LYS A 4 -14.33 -26.82 13.49
C LYS A 4 -13.63 -26.05 12.37
N LYS A 5 -12.39 -26.43 12.05
CA LYS A 5 -11.69 -26.00 10.83
C LYS A 5 -12.43 -26.56 9.61
N ALA A 6 -12.84 -25.69 8.69
CA ALA A 6 -13.32 -26.10 7.37
C ALA A 6 -12.13 -26.60 6.54
N SER A 7 -12.17 -27.86 6.14
CA SER A 7 -11.21 -28.45 5.21
C SER A 7 -11.48 -27.93 3.80
N SER A 8 -10.45 -27.43 3.13
CA SER A 8 -10.49 -27.15 1.70
C SER A 8 -10.62 -28.46 0.93
N GLU A 9 -11.85 -28.82 0.54
CA GLU A 9 -12.08 -29.96 -0.36
C GLU A 9 -11.50 -29.63 -1.73
N THR A 10 -10.43 -30.34 -2.08
CA THR A 10 -9.94 -30.42 -3.46
C THR A 10 -10.89 -31.34 -4.21
N VAL A 11 -11.78 -30.75 -5.01
CA VAL A 11 -12.70 -31.48 -5.89
C VAL A 11 -11.85 -32.24 -6.92
N LYS A 12 -11.75 -33.56 -6.77
CA LYS A 12 -11.16 -34.46 -7.77
C LYS A 12 -12.27 -34.94 -8.71
N GLU A 13 -12.60 -34.13 -9.71
CA GLU A 13 -13.43 -34.57 -10.84
C GLU A 13 -12.56 -35.22 -11.92
N GLY A 14 -13.04 -36.33 -12.47
CA GLY A 14 -12.31 -37.25 -13.36
C GLY A 14 -11.62 -36.60 -14.56
N GLU A 15 -10.60 -37.30 -15.08
CA GLU A 15 -9.61 -36.90 -16.08
C GLU A 15 -10.19 -36.38 -17.41
N LYS A 16 -10.77 -35.17 -17.39
CA LYS A 16 -10.91 -34.34 -18.58
C LYS A 16 -9.75 -33.37 -18.59
N ALA A 17 -9.13 -33.19 -19.76
CA ALA A 17 -8.05 -32.22 -19.95
C ALA A 17 -8.56 -30.82 -19.57
N TYR A 18 -8.18 -30.35 -18.37
CA TYR A 18 -8.57 -29.03 -17.92
C TYR A 18 -7.86 -27.97 -18.76
N PRO A 19 -8.52 -26.85 -19.07
CA PRO A 19 -7.87 -25.74 -19.74
C PRO A 19 -6.67 -25.26 -18.93
N THR A 20 -5.51 -25.14 -19.59
CA THR A 20 -4.21 -24.82 -18.97
C THR A 20 -4.02 -23.34 -18.66
N THR A 21 -5.02 -22.51 -18.92
CA THR A 21 -4.96 -21.05 -18.69
C THR A 21 -6.23 -20.58 -18.01
N ALA A 22 -6.11 -19.50 -17.23
CA ALA A 22 -7.26 -18.88 -16.57
C ALA A 22 -8.34 -18.46 -17.59
N LEU A 23 -7.91 -18.04 -18.79
CA LEU A 23 -8.82 -17.69 -19.88
C LEU A 23 -9.55 -18.90 -20.44
N GLY A 24 -8.82 -20.01 -20.66
CA GLY A 24 -9.41 -21.27 -21.08
C GLY A 24 -10.42 -21.78 -20.05
N TYR A 25 -10.11 -21.63 -18.76
CA TYR A 25 -11.03 -21.98 -17.68
C TYR A 25 -12.29 -21.13 -17.68
N SER A 26 -12.16 -19.80 -17.76
CA SER A 26 -13.31 -18.89 -17.83
C SER A 26 -14.22 -19.23 -19.02
N ALA A 27 -13.65 -19.45 -20.21
CA ALA A 27 -14.42 -19.80 -21.41
C ALA A 27 -15.03 -21.21 -21.33
N HIS A 28 -14.37 -22.15 -20.67
CA HIS A 28 -14.94 -23.48 -20.40
C HIS A 28 -16.11 -23.38 -19.42
N PHE A 29 -15.95 -22.63 -18.33
CA PHE A 29 -16.97 -22.41 -17.31
C PHE A 29 -18.24 -21.79 -17.91
N GLU A 30 -18.10 -20.73 -18.71
CA GLU A 30 -19.22 -20.09 -19.40
C GLU A 30 -19.97 -21.05 -20.33
N ARG A 31 -19.25 -21.88 -21.09
CA ARG A 31 -19.85 -22.88 -21.97
C ARG A 31 -20.59 -23.98 -21.21
N GLN A 32 -20.01 -24.50 -20.12
CA GLN A 32 -20.59 -25.59 -19.35
C GLN A 32 -21.78 -25.13 -18.50
N HIS A 33 -21.66 -23.99 -17.83
CA HIS A 33 -22.64 -23.54 -16.84
C HIS A 33 -23.64 -22.51 -17.38
N LYS A 34 -23.46 -22.06 -18.64
CA LYS A 34 -24.26 -20.98 -19.25
C LYS A 34 -24.31 -19.71 -18.40
N SER A 35 -23.28 -19.48 -17.59
CA SER A 35 -23.13 -18.34 -16.69
C SER A 35 -21.67 -17.92 -16.61
N SER A 36 -21.43 -16.63 -16.45
CA SER A 36 -20.08 -16.12 -16.17
C SER A 36 -19.64 -16.50 -14.75
N LEU A 37 -18.33 -16.59 -14.52
CA LEU A 37 -17.77 -16.76 -13.17
C LEU A 37 -18.34 -15.70 -12.22
N LYS A 38 -18.37 -14.44 -12.65
CA LYS A 38 -18.86 -13.32 -11.84
C LYS A 38 -20.33 -13.46 -11.44
N SER A 39 -21.21 -13.85 -12.38
CA SER A 39 -22.62 -14.11 -12.09
C SER A 39 -22.83 -15.30 -11.16
N SER A 40 -21.90 -16.26 -11.16
CA SER A 40 -21.89 -17.39 -10.23
C SER A 40 -21.22 -17.06 -8.90
N GLY A 41 -20.86 -15.81 -8.65
CA GLY A 41 -20.17 -15.43 -7.43
C GLY A 41 -18.75 -16.01 -7.35
N LEU A 42 -18.05 -16.16 -8.48
CA LEU A 42 -16.69 -16.67 -8.59
C LEU A 42 -15.76 -15.68 -9.30
N TYR A 43 -14.46 -15.77 -9.03
CA TYR A 43 -13.42 -15.10 -9.81
C TYR A 43 -12.14 -15.95 -9.85
N LEU A 44 -11.29 -15.70 -10.85
CA LEU A 44 -9.98 -16.34 -10.97
C LEU A 44 -8.88 -15.38 -10.52
N MET A 45 -7.91 -15.88 -9.78
CA MET A 45 -6.73 -15.13 -9.34
C MET A 45 -5.48 -15.77 -9.94
N CYS A 46 -4.65 -15.02 -10.69
CA CYS A 46 -3.32 -15.52 -11.10
C CYS A 46 -2.45 -15.71 -9.85
N SER A 47 -1.48 -16.62 -9.91
CA SER A 47 -0.43 -16.76 -8.89
C SER A 47 0.34 -15.46 -8.61
N CYS A 48 0.33 -14.48 -9.53
CA CYS A 48 0.88 -13.14 -9.28
C CYS A 48 -0.01 -12.21 -8.44
N GLY A 49 -1.21 -12.66 -8.04
CA GLY A 49 -2.14 -11.89 -7.23
C GLY A 49 -3.08 -10.96 -8.02
N GLU A 50 -3.06 -11.04 -9.35
CA GLU A 50 -3.97 -10.28 -10.21
C GLU A 50 -5.26 -11.05 -10.52
N GLU A 51 -6.39 -10.35 -10.45
CA GLU A 51 -7.71 -10.89 -10.76
C GLU A 51 -7.88 -11.01 -12.29
N VAL A 52 -8.22 -12.20 -12.77
CA VAL A 52 -8.47 -12.45 -14.19
C VAL A 52 -9.94 -12.12 -14.48
N ARG A 53 -10.18 -10.90 -14.95
CA ARG A 53 -11.54 -10.32 -15.07
C ARG A 53 -12.32 -10.74 -16.31
N SER A 54 -11.65 -11.03 -17.43
CA SER A 54 -12.26 -11.67 -18.62
C SER A 54 -11.18 -12.04 -19.65
N SER A 55 -11.58 -12.79 -20.69
CA SER A 55 -10.79 -13.03 -21.90
C SER A 55 -10.42 -11.78 -22.70
N VAL A 56 -11.08 -10.65 -22.42
CA VAL A 56 -10.97 -9.41 -23.20
C VAL A 56 -10.31 -8.26 -22.42
N ALA A 57 -10.24 -8.34 -21.08
CA ALA A 57 -9.97 -7.18 -20.22
C ALA A 57 -8.61 -7.15 -19.53
N ILE A 58 -7.53 -7.61 -20.18
CA ILE A 58 -6.18 -7.14 -19.82
C ILE A 58 -5.87 -5.95 -20.74
N PRO A 59 -5.99 -4.69 -20.27
CA PRO A 59 -5.77 -3.53 -21.12
C PRO A 59 -4.38 -3.58 -21.76
N VAL A 60 -4.37 -3.34 -23.07
CA VAL A 60 -3.22 -3.50 -23.98
C VAL A 60 -2.02 -2.63 -23.56
N THR A 61 -2.23 -1.62 -22.72
CA THR A 61 -1.18 -0.72 -22.19
C THR A 61 -0.40 -1.32 -21.01
N ALA A 62 -0.93 -2.34 -20.31
CA ALA A 62 -0.22 -3.10 -19.28
C ALA A 62 0.48 -4.38 -19.83
N ARG A 63 0.36 -4.61 -21.14
CA ARG A 63 0.63 -5.88 -21.82
C ARG A 63 2.12 -6.25 -21.93
N TRP A 64 3.04 -5.31 -21.76
CA TRP A 64 4.48 -5.56 -21.86
C TRP A 64 5.17 -5.88 -20.52
N TYR A 65 4.72 -5.28 -19.41
CA TYR A 65 5.40 -5.47 -18.12
C TYR A 65 4.84 -6.68 -17.34
N ILE A 66 3.52 -6.92 -17.41
CA ILE A 66 2.87 -7.99 -16.64
C ILE A 66 3.10 -9.37 -17.29
N ARG A 67 3.16 -9.45 -18.63
CA ARG A 67 3.43 -10.72 -19.35
C ARG A 67 4.82 -11.31 -19.08
N LYS A 68 5.78 -10.52 -18.60
CA LYS A 68 7.09 -11.05 -18.18
C LYS A 68 7.04 -11.74 -16.81
N MET A 69 5.98 -11.57 -16.01
CA MET A 69 5.92 -12.05 -14.62
C MET A 69 4.78 -13.03 -14.31
N CYS A 70 3.71 -13.10 -15.12
CA CYS A 70 2.67 -14.13 -15.02
C CYS A 70 2.31 -14.61 -16.44
N ASP A 71 2.43 -15.92 -16.68
CA ASP A 71 2.08 -16.60 -17.93
C ASP A 71 0.57 -16.89 -18.03
N GLY A 72 -0.17 -16.66 -16.94
CA GLY A 72 -1.61 -16.91 -16.84
C GLY A 72 -1.98 -18.40 -16.77
N THR A 73 -1.00 -19.28 -16.56
CA THR A 73 -1.21 -20.74 -16.49
C THR A 73 -1.55 -21.20 -15.08
N GLN A 74 -0.95 -20.56 -14.08
CA GLN A 74 -1.25 -20.83 -12.67
C GLN A 74 -2.29 -19.86 -12.14
N PHE A 75 -3.46 -20.40 -11.79
CA PHE A 75 -4.56 -19.63 -11.23
C PHE A 75 -5.31 -20.43 -10.17
N THR A 76 -6.04 -19.72 -9.32
CA THR A 76 -6.93 -20.29 -8.32
C THR A 76 -8.33 -19.70 -8.49
N LEU A 77 -9.36 -20.52 -8.26
CA LEU A 77 -10.76 -20.12 -8.29
C LEU A 77 -11.20 -19.72 -6.86
N HIS A 78 -11.83 -18.56 -6.73
CA HIS A 78 -12.27 -18.00 -5.44
C HIS A 78 -13.76 -17.66 -5.48
N LYS A 79 -14.44 -17.75 -4.34
CA LYS A 79 -15.83 -17.27 -4.18
C LYS A 79 -15.85 -15.79 -3.81
N LEU A 80 -16.73 -15.03 -4.49
CA LEU A 80 -17.04 -13.63 -4.19
C LEU A 80 -17.61 -13.46 -2.77
N SER A 81 -18.35 -14.43 -2.25
CA SER A 81 -18.97 -14.37 -0.90
C SER A 81 -17.98 -14.55 0.25
N GLU A 82 -16.79 -15.13 -0.01
CA GLU A 82 -15.73 -15.29 1.00
C GLU A 82 -14.82 -14.06 1.08
N LYS A 83 -15.03 -13.07 0.21
CA LYS A 83 -14.29 -11.81 0.20
C LYS A 83 -14.95 -10.80 1.15
N THR A 84 -14.93 -11.07 2.45
CA THR A 84 -15.09 -10.02 3.48
C THR A 84 -13.83 -9.17 3.65
N HIS A 85 -12.86 -9.29 2.73
CA HIS A 85 -11.82 -8.29 2.59
C HIS A 85 -12.44 -7.11 1.84
N SER A 86 -12.84 -6.09 2.60
CA SER A 86 -13.31 -4.81 2.09
C SER A 86 -12.33 -4.32 1.02
N THR A 87 -12.70 -4.46 -0.26
CA THR A 87 -11.91 -3.92 -1.35
C THR A 87 -11.80 -2.41 -1.12
N PRO A 88 -10.57 -1.86 -1.00
CA PRO A 88 -10.44 -0.45 -0.68
C PRO A 88 -11.01 0.38 -1.83
N GLN A 89 -11.96 1.26 -1.50
CA GLN A 89 -12.55 2.21 -2.42
C GLN A 89 -11.72 3.50 -2.41
N CYS A 90 -11.29 3.96 -3.59
CA CYS A 90 -10.55 5.21 -3.73
C CYS A 90 -11.37 6.39 -3.22
N ILE A 91 -10.83 7.12 -2.25
CA ILE A 91 -11.52 8.30 -1.69
C ILE A 91 -11.59 9.49 -2.66
N LEU A 92 -10.82 9.46 -3.76
CA LEU A 92 -10.74 10.56 -4.73
C LEU A 92 -11.59 10.32 -5.99
N CYS A 93 -11.88 9.06 -6.35
CA CYS A 93 -12.62 8.73 -7.57
C CYS A 93 -13.49 7.47 -7.48
N GLU A 94 -13.82 7.04 -6.26
CA GLU A 94 -14.77 5.96 -5.95
C GLU A 94 -14.44 4.57 -6.54
N THR A 95 -13.28 4.42 -7.16
CA THR A 95 -12.84 3.17 -7.80
C THR A 95 -12.49 2.12 -6.76
N TYR A 96 -13.11 0.94 -6.84
CA TYR A 96 -12.79 -0.21 -5.99
C TYR A 96 -11.59 -0.97 -6.54
N LEU A 97 -10.63 -1.25 -5.66
CA LEU A 97 -9.37 -1.88 -6.05
C LEU A 97 -9.23 -3.27 -5.43
N PRO A 98 -8.68 -4.23 -6.18
CA PRO A 98 -8.69 -5.64 -5.76
C PRO A 98 -7.76 -5.90 -4.58
N THR A 99 -6.70 -5.09 -4.44
CA THR A 99 -5.71 -5.18 -3.37
C THR A 99 -5.34 -3.79 -2.88
N VAL A 100 -4.82 -3.74 -1.66
CA VAL A 100 -4.25 -2.53 -1.06
C VAL A 100 -3.02 -2.02 -1.82
N ARG A 101 -2.24 -2.91 -2.45
CA ARG A 101 -1.15 -2.50 -3.34
C ARG A 101 -1.69 -1.75 -4.55
N CYS A 102 -2.70 -2.30 -5.23
CA CYS A 102 -3.35 -1.62 -6.35
C CYS A 102 -3.92 -0.26 -5.91
N TYR A 103 -4.43 -0.15 -4.68
CA TYR A 103 -4.87 1.11 -4.08
C TYR A 103 -3.77 2.17 -3.97
N ALA A 104 -2.61 1.81 -3.41
CA ALA A 104 -1.49 2.73 -3.31
C ALA A 104 -0.97 3.16 -4.69
N GLU A 105 -0.84 2.23 -5.64
CA GLU A 105 -0.40 2.53 -7.00
C GLU A 105 -1.41 3.40 -7.76
N HIS A 106 -2.71 3.17 -7.58
CA HIS A 106 -3.78 3.97 -8.16
C HIS A 106 -3.72 5.43 -7.70
N LEU A 107 -3.57 5.66 -6.39
CA LEU A 107 -3.42 7.02 -5.84
C LEU A 107 -2.25 7.76 -6.47
N GLN A 108 -1.12 7.07 -6.67
CA GLN A 108 0.05 7.68 -7.26
C GLN A 108 -0.13 7.97 -8.75
N LYS A 109 -0.56 6.97 -9.53
CA LYS A 109 -0.57 7.06 -11.00
C LYS A 109 -1.69 7.96 -11.53
N LEU A 110 -2.86 7.94 -10.90
CA LEU A 110 -4.03 8.66 -11.40
C LEU A 110 -4.30 9.96 -10.65
N HIS A 111 -3.91 10.06 -9.37
CA HIS A 111 -4.18 11.25 -8.55
C HIS A 111 -2.92 12.03 -8.17
N ASN A 112 -1.73 11.60 -8.62
CA ASN A 112 -0.45 12.15 -8.20
C ASN A 112 -0.36 12.30 -6.66
N SER A 113 -0.95 11.34 -5.95
CA SER A 113 -1.17 11.41 -4.51
C SER A 113 -0.61 10.15 -3.82
N SER A 114 -0.68 10.10 -2.50
CA SER A 114 -0.19 8.96 -1.71
C SER A 114 -1.15 8.64 -0.57
N LEU A 115 -1.02 7.44 0.01
CA LEU A 115 -1.77 7.04 1.21
C LEU A 115 -1.70 8.15 2.28
N ARG A 116 -0.47 8.59 2.59
CA ARG A 116 -0.22 9.60 3.62
C ARG A 116 -0.79 10.97 3.27
N ALA A 117 -0.69 11.42 2.02
CA ALA A 117 -1.27 12.70 1.58
C ALA A 117 -2.79 12.73 1.77
N ASN A 118 -3.43 11.56 1.74
CA ASN A 118 -4.86 11.39 1.97
C ASN A 118 -5.20 11.07 3.44
N GLY A 119 -4.24 11.16 4.36
CA GLY A 119 -4.45 10.82 5.77
C GLY A 119 -4.82 9.34 5.95
N ILE A 120 -4.20 8.46 5.17
CA ILE A 120 -4.42 7.01 5.21
C ILE A 120 -3.08 6.29 5.43
N TYR A 121 -3.12 5.19 6.18
CA TYR A 121 -2.02 4.24 6.29
C TYR A 121 -2.58 2.81 6.28
N LEU A 122 -1.70 1.84 6.11
CA LEU A 122 -2.05 0.43 6.01
C LEU A 122 -1.45 -0.34 7.19
N ILE A 123 -2.19 -1.31 7.71
CA ILE A 123 -1.70 -2.22 8.76
C ILE A 123 -1.74 -3.65 8.20
N CYS A 124 -0.58 -4.34 8.08
CA CYS A 124 -0.55 -5.79 7.76
C CYS A 124 -1.28 -6.53 8.88
N SER A 125 -1.87 -7.70 8.60
CA SER A 125 -2.45 -8.57 9.62
C SER A 125 -1.46 -8.94 10.75
N CYS A 126 -0.15 -8.87 10.49
CA CYS A 126 0.89 -9.04 11.53
C CYS A 126 1.14 -7.79 12.40
N GLY A 127 0.37 -6.72 12.23
CA GLY A 127 0.45 -5.48 13.02
C GLY A 127 1.46 -4.44 12.52
N GLN A 128 2.21 -4.73 11.45
CA GLN A 128 3.18 -3.77 10.92
C GLN A 128 2.49 -2.69 10.09
N GLU A 129 2.78 -1.43 10.43
CA GLU A 129 2.32 -0.27 9.68
C GLU A 129 3.15 -0.04 8.40
N VAL A 130 2.46 0.12 7.28
CA VAL A 130 3.05 0.50 5.99
C VAL A 130 2.62 1.94 5.70
N ARG A 131 3.55 2.86 5.94
CA ARG A 131 3.33 4.32 5.82
C ARG A 131 3.77 4.92 4.49
N SER A 132 4.41 4.13 3.62
CA SER A 132 4.94 4.63 2.35
C SER A 132 4.58 3.73 1.17
N HIS A 133 4.67 4.31 -0.03
CA HIS A 133 4.45 3.65 -1.31
C HIS A 133 5.29 2.38 -1.53
N TRP A 134 6.43 2.25 -0.86
CA TRP A 134 7.19 1.02 -0.88
C TRP A 134 6.72 0.13 0.25
N TYR A 135 5.96 -0.87 -0.15
CA TYR A 135 5.99 -2.19 0.46
C TYR A 135 7.42 -2.44 0.95
N ASN A 136 7.65 -2.50 2.26
CA ASN A 136 8.99 -2.74 2.79
C ASN A 136 9.45 -4.11 2.26
N PRO A 137 10.47 -4.20 1.40
CA PRO A 137 10.85 -5.47 0.79
C PRO A 137 11.29 -6.50 1.83
N ASP A 138 11.77 -6.06 3.00
CA ASP A 138 12.11 -6.95 4.11
C ASP A 138 10.88 -7.43 4.88
N HIS A 139 9.81 -6.63 4.86
CA HIS A 139 8.50 -7.12 5.27
C HIS A 139 7.97 -8.16 4.29
N ALA A 140 8.29 -8.07 2.99
CA ALA A 140 7.75 -8.97 1.94
C ALA A 140 8.20 -10.39 2.10
N LYS A 141 9.42 -10.51 2.59
CA LYS A 141 10.06 -11.77 2.87
C LYS A 141 9.47 -12.46 4.10
N LYS A 142 8.67 -11.76 4.93
CA LYS A 142 8.21 -12.21 6.26
C LYS A 142 6.70 -12.19 6.47
N CYS A 143 5.99 -11.18 5.94
CA CYS A 143 4.52 -11.13 5.81
C CYS A 143 4.24 -11.42 4.33
N ASP A 144 3.35 -12.36 4.06
CA ASP A 144 2.79 -12.55 2.71
C ASP A 144 2.09 -11.27 2.20
N GLY A 145 1.80 -10.33 3.10
CA GLY A 145 1.25 -9.02 2.78
C GLY A 145 -0.11 -9.15 2.12
N THR A 146 -0.81 -10.27 2.31
CA THR A 146 -2.07 -10.51 1.60
C THR A 146 -3.22 -9.79 2.28
N GLN A 147 -3.11 -9.61 3.60
CA GLN A 147 -4.13 -8.99 4.42
C GLN A 147 -3.65 -7.65 4.97
N PHE A 148 -4.19 -6.58 4.42
CA PHE A 148 -4.01 -5.22 4.91
C PHE A 148 -5.35 -4.62 5.27
N THR A 149 -5.38 -3.88 6.37
CA THR A 149 -6.50 -3.02 6.74
C THR A 149 -6.13 -1.58 6.46
N LEU A 150 -7.08 -0.83 5.91
CA LEU A 150 -6.91 0.59 5.61
C LEU A 150 -7.36 1.39 6.83
N HIS A 151 -6.43 2.12 7.42
CA HIS A 151 -6.71 2.98 8.56
C HIS A 151 -6.62 4.43 8.12
N LYS A 152 -7.64 5.21 8.47
CA LYS A 152 -7.53 6.67 8.40
C LYS A 152 -6.63 7.08 9.55
N LEU A 153 -5.57 7.84 9.26
CA LEU A 153 -4.94 8.63 10.30
C LEU A 153 -6.07 9.42 10.95
N SER A 154 -6.28 9.22 12.26
CA SER A 154 -6.94 10.26 13.05
C SER A 154 -6.27 11.58 12.67
N LYS A 155 -7.00 12.68 12.66
CA LYS A 155 -6.43 14.01 12.40
C LYS A 155 -5.44 14.41 13.50
N GLU A 156 -4.40 13.62 13.74
CA GLU A 156 -3.16 14.10 14.28
C GLU A 156 -2.52 14.91 13.17
N ILE A 157 -2.73 16.22 13.29
CA ILE A 157 -2.02 17.26 12.57
C ILE A 157 -0.55 16.81 12.49
N PRO A 158 0.08 16.81 11.29
CA PRO A 158 1.48 16.44 11.20
C PRO A 158 2.26 17.23 12.24
N THR A 159 2.92 16.52 13.18
CA THR A 159 3.67 17.14 14.28
C THR A 159 4.80 18.02 13.76
N THR A 160 5.19 17.85 12.50
CA THR A 160 6.16 18.69 11.83
C THR A 160 5.49 19.69 10.87
N PRO A 161 5.96 20.94 10.85
CA PRO A 161 5.41 21.98 9.97
C PRO A 161 5.70 21.73 8.48
N ARG A 162 4.93 22.42 7.63
CA ARG A 162 5.19 22.50 6.18
C ARG A 162 6.57 23.10 5.93
N CYS A 163 7.29 22.59 4.94
CA CYS A 163 8.53 23.21 4.50
C CYS A 163 8.32 24.68 4.09
N VAL A 164 9.26 25.55 4.47
CA VAL A 164 9.21 26.98 4.10
C VAL A 164 9.55 27.25 2.63
N GLN A 165 10.10 26.27 1.90
CA GLN A 165 10.51 26.41 0.50
C GLN A 165 9.66 25.61 -0.48
N CYS A 166 8.83 24.67 -0.02
CA CYS A 166 7.94 23.89 -0.89
C CYS A 166 6.76 23.30 -0.10
N GLU A 167 5.87 22.58 -0.78
CA GLU A 167 4.67 22.00 -0.16
C GLU A 167 4.90 20.65 0.52
N PHE A 168 6.16 20.23 0.71
CA PHE A 168 6.48 18.96 1.36
C PHE A 168 6.28 19.04 2.88
N TYR A 169 5.66 18.00 3.46
CA TYR A 169 5.47 17.80 4.90
C TYR A 169 6.31 16.61 5.37
N PRO A 170 7.49 16.86 5.97
CA PRO A 170 8.31 15.83 6.58
C PRO A 170 7.54 14.98 7.62
N THR A 171 8.09 13.82 8.01
CA THR A 171 7.53 12.97 9.07
C THR A 171 8.13 13.26 10.44
N THR A 172 9.36 13.77 10.45
CA THR A 172 10.17 13.98 11.65
C THR A 172 10.95 15.28 11.49
N ALA A 173 11.37 15.88 12.61
CA ALA A 173 12.25 17.05 12.58
C ALA A 173 13.55 16.77 11.82
N LEU A 174 14.14 15.59 12.03
CA LEU A 174 15.32 15.18 11.28
C LEU A 174 15.02 15.11 9.78
N GLY A 175 13.87 14.55 9.40
CA GLY A 175 13.39 14.56 8.03
C GLY A 175 13.22 15.97 7.47
N TYR A 176 12.77 16.91 8.30
CA TYR A 176 12.68 18.33 7.94
C TYR A 176 14.06 18.94 7.71
N ALA A 177 15.03 18.72 8.60
CA ALA A 177 16.40 19.21 8.45
C ALA A 177 17.08 18.65 7.19
N TYR A 178 16.94 17.34 6.92
CA TYR A 178 17.44 16.71 5.68
C TYR A 178 16.75 17.25 4.44
N HIS A 179 15.44 17.51 4.52
CA HIS A 179 14.69 18.08 3.40
C HIS A 179 15.17 19.50 3.06
N ILE A 180 15.38 20.37 4.06
CA ILE A 180 15.94 21.72 3.86
C ILE A 180 17.34 21.66 3.23
N LYS A 181 18.15 20.65 3.61
CA LYS A 181 19.46 20.42 2.97
C LYS A 181 19.35 20.13 1.46
N ARG A 182 18.27 19.48 1.00
CA ARG A 182 18.04 19.24 -0.45
C ARG A 182 17.79 20.53 -1.22
N HIS A 183 17.27 21.57 -0.55
CA HIS A 183 17.17 22.93 -1.10
C HIS A 183 18.49 23.72 -1.04
N LYS A 184 19.62 23.05 -0.74
CA LYS A 184 20.93 23.66 -0.52
C LYS A 184 20.89 24.77 0.55
N SER A 185 20.05 24.59 1.57
CA SER A 185 19.87 25.54 2.67
C SER A 185 20.07 24.88 4.03
N THR A 186 20.05 25.68 5.10
CA THR A 186 20.17 25.23 6.50
C THR A 186 19.00 25.77 7.31
N LEU A 187 18.71 25.17 8.47
CA LEU A 187 17.67 25.65 9.37
C LEU A 187 17.97 27.08 9.84
N ILE A 188 19.22 27.36 10.24
CA ILE A 188 19.67 28.69 10.66
C ILE A 188 19.48 29.72 9.53
N ALA A 189 19.86 29.40 8.29
CA ALA A 189 19.69 30.31 7.15
C ALA A 189 18.21 30.63 6.83
N LYS A 190 17.28 29.83 7.38
CA LYS A 190 15.84 30.05 7.29
C LYS A 190 15.24 30.67 8.56
N GLY A 191 16.08 31.10 9.50
CA GLY A 191 15.61 31.68 10.75
C GLY A 191 14.84 30.68 11.60
N ILE A 192 15.14 29.38 11.50
CA ILE A 192 14.42 28.33 12.22
C ILE A 192 15.37 27.38 12.93
N TYR A 193 14.88 26.76 14.01
CA TYR A 193 15.51 25.65 14.69
C TYR A 193 14.43 24.70 15.23
N LEU A 194 14.83 23.48 15.59
CA LEU A 194 13.91 22.45 16.05
C LEU A 194 14.22 22.12 17.51
N ILE A 195 13.21 22.13 18.39
CA ILE A 195 13.38 21.75 19.80
C ILE A 195 12.69 20.40 20.02
N CYS A 196 13.45 19.41 20.47
CA CYS A 196 12.91 18.13 20.90
C CYS A 196 12.11 18.29 22.21
N SER A 197 11.11 17.44 22.45
CA SER A 197 10.40 17.41 23.74
C SER A 197 11.31 17.16 24.95
N CYS A 198 12.51 16.60 24.75
CA CYS A 198 13.52 16.46 25.81
C CYS A 198 14.35 17.73 26.07
N GLY A 199 14.11 18.82 25.33
CA GLY A 199 14.85 20.08 25.41
C GLY A 199 16.05 20.20 24.48
N LEU A 200 16.39 19.17 23.70
CA LEU A 200 17.50 19.26 22.74
C LEU A 200 17.16 20.22 21.59
N GLU A 201 18.00 21.22 21.40
CA GLU A 201 17.93 22.12 20.25
C GLU A 201 18.74 21.57 19.07
N VAL A 202 18.12 21.60 17.89
CA VAL A 202 18.68 21.10 16.64
C VAL A 202 18.67 22.20 15.60
N CYS A 203 19.87 22.68 15.28
CA CYS A 203 20.10 23.70 14.25
C CYS A 203 20.73 23.11 12.97
N SER A 204 21.08 21.81 12.98
CA SER A 204 21.75 21.13 11.87
C SER A 204 21.15 19.74 11.63
N PRO A 205 21.27 19.19 10.40
CA PRO A 205 20.83 17.83 10.10
C PRO A 205 21.69 16.74 10.75
N ASN A 206 22.84 17.09 11.33
CA ASN A 206 23.70 16.15 12.03
C ASN A 206 23.25 16.03 13.49
N ILE A 207 22.02 15.55 13.71
CA ILE A 207 21.58 15.13 15.05
C ILE A 207 22.39 13.89 15.41
N ASP A 208 22.99 13.89 16.59
CA ASP A 208 23.68 12.70 17.08
C ASP A 208 22.74 11.48 17.03
N SER A 209 23.22 10.41 16.39
CA SER A 209 22.55 9.12 16.33
C SER A 209 22.11 8.61 17.71
N THR A 210 22.83 9.00 18.77
CA THR A 210 22.52 8.69 20.16
C THR A 210 21.19 9.31 20.60
N HIS A 211 20.90 10.54 20.18
CA HIS A 211 19.65 11.20 20.52
C HIS A 211 18.46 10.57 19.81
N ASN A 212 18.62 10.21 18.52
CA ASN A 212 17.55 9.58 17.75
C ASN A 212 17.14 8.21 18.33
N LYS A 213 18.10 7.47 18.92
CA LYS A 213 17.82 6.23 19.67
C LYS A 213 17.02 6.47 20.95
N LYS A 214 17.25 7.59 21.64
CA LYS A 214 16.63 7.88 22.95
C LYS A 214 15.22 8.47 22.84
N CYS A 215 14.97 9.34 21.85
CA CYS A 215 13.72 10.08 21.73
C CYS A 215 12.94 9.78 20.43
N SER A 216 13.35 8.77 19.67
CA SER A 216 12.74 8.31 18.41
C SER A 216 12.63 9.36 17.29
N GLY A 217 13.11 10.60 17.50
CA GLY A 217 13.12 11.64 16.46
C GLY A 217 11.74 12.27 16.18
N THR A 218 10.69 11.93 16.95
CA THR A 218 9.28 12.19 16.57
C THR A 218 8.68 13.45 17.21
N HIS A 219 9.14 13.84 18.40
CA HIS A 219 8.56 14.94 19.17
C HIS A 219 9.43 16.19 19.06
N PHE A 220 9.22 16.96 18.00
CA PHE A 220 9.93 18.21 17.80
C PHE A 220 8.96 19.33 17.46
N THR A 221 9.28 20.52 17.92
CA THR A 221 8.57 21.76 17.59
C THR A 221 9.50 22.68 16.81
N LEU A 222 8.96 23.43 15.85
CA LEU A 222 9.72 24.42 15.09
C LEU A 222 9.62 25.76 15.79
N HIS A 223 10.78 26.36 16.03
CA HIS A 223 10.91 27.68 16.61
C HIS A 223 11.57 28.61 15.60
N LYS A 224 11.09 29.86 15.56
CA LYS A 224 11.76 30.91 14.79
C LYS A 224 12.88 31.49 15.64
N LEU A 225 14.05 31.69 15.05
CA LEU A 225 15.06 32.55 15.64
C LEU A 225 14.45 33.95 15.72
N ALA A 226 14.36 34.51 16.93
CA ALA A 226 13.94 35.89 17.08
C ALA A 226 14.88 36.78 16.24
N ASP A 227 14.31 37.72 15.50
CA ASP A 227 15.09 38.72 14.76
C ASP A 227 15.96 39.45 15.80
N LYS A 228 17.28 39.17 15.75
CA LYS A 228 18.29 39.87 16.55
C LYS A 228 18.66 41.18 15.86
#